data_AF-A0A968HU61-F1
#
_entry.id   AF-A0A968HU61-F1
#
_cell.length_a   1.000
_cell.length_b   1.000
_cell.length_c   1.000
_cell.angle_alpha   90.00
_cell.angle_beta   90.00
_cell.angle_gamma   90.00
#
_symmetry.space_group_name_H-M   'P 1'
#
loop_
_entity.id
_entity.type
_entity.pdbx_description
1 polymer ?
#
loop_
_entity_poly.entity_id
_entity_poly.type
_entity_poly.pdbx_seq_one_letter_code
_entity_poly.pdbx_strand_id
1 'polypeptide(L)'
;MDGLRQPVSLEGVLFGLLCYGGFIVALFGLTKLLPGRKVPGQPLPGGGQLTYKMNGIALFVATHMGLFVGAKFLGMSLTPLLREFWSLLIAANLITVAWLVWMYRAGQRRLDKQASAGEEDGENLRRGLLARLWYGIELNPSLLGVDLKVFAYQPSLIGLGVLNVAFAWAQYEQLGHLTPQMLAYQCFWWAYLFTHYWYEDNVLSMWDVIAEKFGFMLLWGDLVLVPFFYSIAGWWLLANPEPMSWLAVLPIAALHVLGLWIFRESNTQKNRFKRTRAR
;
A
#
# COMPACT_ATOMS: atom_id res chain seq x y z
N MET A 1 21.44 18.27 -1.76
CA MET A 1 20.76 17.31 -0.85
C MET A 1 20.46 17.88 0.53
N ASP A 2 21.26 18.83 1.03
CA ASP A 2 21.22 19.30 2.42
C ASP A 2 19.88 19.96 2.84
N GLY A 3 19.03 20.35 1.89
CA GLY A 3 17.67 20.85 2.17
C GLY A 3 16.55 19.81 2.14
N LEU A 4 16.81 18.57 1.69
CA LEU A 4 15.80 17.50 1.57
C LEU A 4 15.74 16.56 2.76
N ARG A 5 16.70 16.62 3.68
CA ARG A 5 16.74 15.75 4.86
C ARG A 5 16.67 16.63 6.09
N GLN A 6 15.45 16.89 6.56
CA GLN A 6 15.30 17.55 7.85
C GLN A 6 15.40 16.52 8.99
N PRO A 7 15.99 16.92 10.13
CA PRO A 7 15.92 16.11 11.33
C PRO A 7 14.45 15.94 11.75
N VAL A 8 14.15 14.83 12.40
CA VAL A 8 12.83 14.60 12.96
C VAL A 8 12.51 15.71 13.95
N SER A 9 11.36 16.35 13.75
CA SER A 9 10.83 17.42 14.61
C SER A 9 9.37 17.16 14.95
N LEU A 10 8.87 17.78 16.02
CA LEU A 10 7.45 17.68 16.37
C LEU A 10 6.56 18.24 15.26
N GLU A 11 6.93 19.38 14.67
CA GLU A 11 6.21 19.98 13.54
C GLU A 11 6.17 19.05 12.33
N GLY A 12 7.30 18.42 12.00
CA GLY A 12 7.39 17.42 10.94
C GLY A 12 6.50 16.21 11.22
N VAL A 13 6.43 15.74 12.46
CA VAL A 13 5.56 14.60 12.83
C VAL A 13 4.09 15.00 12.76
N LEU A 14 3.72 16.21 13.19
CA LEU A 14 2.36 16.74 13.04
C LEU A 14 1.98 16.88 11.56
N PHE A 15 2.89 17.40 10.73
CA PHE A 15 2.74 17.42 9.28
C PHE A 15 2.51 16.00 8.74
N GLY A 16 3.32 15.04 9.17
CA GLY A 16 3.20 13.65 8.76
C GLY A 16 1.86 13.01 9.17
N LEU A 17 1.38 13.28 10.38
CA LEU A 17 0.08 12.80 10.86
C LEU A 17 -1.08 13.38 10.04
N LEU A 18 -1.03 14.68 9.75
CA LEU A 18 -2.05 15.34 8.93
C LEU A 18 -2.00 14.86 7.47
N CYS A 19 -0.81 14.78 6.88
CA CYS A 19 -0.64 14.40 5.48
C CYS A 19 -0.97 12.92 5.26
N TYR A 20 -0.33 12.01 6.00
CA TYR A 20 -0.53 10.58 5.82
C TYR A 20 -1.88 10.09 6.37
N GLY A 21 -2.32 10.61 7.52
CA GLY A 21 -3.65 10.33 8.05
C GLY A 21 -4.75 10.87 7.14
N GLY A 22 -4.60 12.11 6.65
CA GLY A 22 -5.50 12.71 5.67
C GLY A 22 -5.55 11.92 4.36
N PHE A 23 -4.40 11.44 3.88
CA PHE A 23 -4.31 10.58 2.70
C PHE A 23 -5.08 9.27 2.88
N ILE A 24 -4.91 8.57 4.01
CA ILE A 24 -5.65 7.33 4.31
C ILE A 24 -7.16 7.60 4.38
N VAL A 25 -7.57 8.67 5.06
CA VAL A 25 -8.99 9.03 5.19
C VAL A 25 -9.59 9.39 3.82
N ALA A 26 -8.87 10.17 3.01
CA ALA A 26 -9.29 10.53 1.66
C ALA A 26 -9.44 9.29 0.77
N LEU A 27 -8.47 8.37 0.79
CA LEU A 27 -8.56 7.10 0.07
C LEU A 27 -9.75 6.26 0.55
N PHE A 28 -9.99 6.17 1.86
CA PHE A 28 -11.14 5.43 2.38
C PHE A 28 -12.47 6.03 1.89
N GLY A 29 -12.59 7.36 1.89
CA GLY A 29 -13.74 8.08 1.34
C GLY A 29 -13.91 7.81 -0.16
N LEU A 30 -12.84 7.92 -0.95
CA LEU A 30 -12.86 7.64 -2.38
C LEU A 30 -13.19 6.16 -2.68
N THR A 31 -12.75 5.21 -1.84
CA THR A 31 -13.12 3.79 -1.98
C THR A 31 -14.63 3.63 -1.95
N LYS A 32 -15.33 4.42 -1.12
CA LYS A 32 -16.80 4.45 -1.09
C LYS A 32 -17.41 5.15 -2.29
N LEU A 33 -16.88 6.31 -2.66
CA LEU A 33 -17.49 7.19 -3.67
C LEU A 33 -17.25 6.72 -5.11
N LEU A 34 -16.02 6.34 -5.47
CA LEU A 34 -15.65 6.00 -6.84
C LEU A 34 -16.27 4.66 -7.25
N PRO A 35 -16.76 4.51 -8.50
CA PRO A 35 -17.34 3.25 -8.96
C PRO A 35 -16.29 2.13 -8.94
N GLY A 36 -16.76 0.90 -8.74
CA GLY A 36 -15.89 -0.28 -8.67
C GLY A 36 -16.67 -1.54 -9.00
N ARG A 37 -15.98 -2.53 -9.56
CA ARG A 37 -16.58 -3.85 -9.83
C ARG A 37 -16.74 -4.60 -8.52
N LYS A 38 -17.89 -5.24 -8.31
CA LYS A 38 -18.10 -6.13 -7.17
C LYS A 38 -17.62 -7.53 -7.55
N VAL A 39 -16.67 -8.06 -6.80
CA VAL A 39 -16.05 -9.36 -7.05
C VAL A 39 -16.20 -10.25 -5.82
N PRO A 40 -16.71 -11.49 -5.97
CA PRO A 40 -16.75 -12.43 -4.86
C PRO A 40 -15.33 -12.90 -4.50
N GLY A 41 -14.99 -12.90 -3.21
CA GLY A 41 -13.73 -13.45 -2.72
C GLY A 41 -13.74 -14.97 -2.64
N GLN A 42 -12.73 -15.56 -1.99
CA GLN A 42 -12.72 -17.00 -1.74
C GLN A 42 -13.72 -17.41 -0.63
N PRO A 43 -14.19 -18.67 -0.61
CA PRO A 43 -14.99 -19.19 0.48
C PRO A 43 -14.24 -19.08 1.82
N LEU A 44 -14.94 -18.65 2.88
CA LEU A 44 -14.36 -18.52 4.21
C LEU A 44 -14.34 -19.87 4.95
N PRO A 45 -13.38 -20.10 5.87
CA PRO A 45 -13.30 -21.34 6.65
C PRO A 45 -14.58 -21.68 7.45
N GLY A 46 -15.33 -20.66 7.89
CA GLY A 46 -16.60 -20.81 8.63
C GLY A 46 -17.85 -20.85 7.74
N GLY A 47 -17.69 -20.96 6.42
CA GLY A 47 -18.78 -20.86 5.46
C GLY A 47 -19.07 -19.42 5.02
N GLY A 48 -19.77 -19.30 3.90
CA GLY A 48 -20.07 -18.01 3.26
C GLY A 48 -18.93 -17.46 2.40
N GLN A 49 -19.20 -16.31 1.78
CA GLN A 49 -18.31 -15.66 0.83
C GLN A 49 -18.50 -14.14 0.91
N LEU A 50 -17.41 -13.40 1.07
CA LEU A 50 -17.45 -11.93 1.07
C LEU A 50 -17.42 -11.39 -0.35
N THR A 51 -18.11 -10.27 -0.57
CA THR A 51 -18.07 -9.52 -1.83
C THR A 51 -17.28 -8.23 -1.64
N TYR A 52 -16.31 -8.00 -2.51
CA TYR A 52 -15.38 -6.87 -2.44
C TYR A 52 -15.65 -5.90 -3.58
N LYS A 53 -15.60 -4.60 -3.29
CA LYS A 53 -15.63 -3.56 -4.31
C LYS A 53 -14.20 -3.25 -4.74
N MET A 54 -13.85 -3.63 -5.96
CA MET A 54 -12.54 -3.42 -6.56
C MET A 54 -12.55 -2.13 -7.38
N ASN A 55 -11.93 -1.08 -6.86
CA ASN A 55 -11.78 0.22 -7.51
C ASN A 55 -10.37 0.81 -7.36
N GLY A 56 -9.36 -0.02 -7.09
CA GLY A 56 -7.98 0.42 -6.90
C GLY A 56 -7.43 1.18 -8.10
N ILE A 57 -7.76 0.78 -9.35
CA ILE A 57 -7.34 1.55 -10.53
C ILE A 57 -7.94 2.97 -10.55
N ALA A 58 -9.20 3.13 -10.10
CA ALA A 58 -9.84 4.43 -10.02
C ALA A 58 -9.21 5.28 -8.92
N LEU A 59 -8.90 4.69 -7.76
CA LEU A 59 -8.19 5.35 -6.66
C LEU A 59 -6.79 5.79 -7.07
N PHE A 60 -6.06 4.89 -7.73
CA PHE A 60 -4.70 5.12 -8.22
C PHE A 60 -4.66 6.28 -9.21
N VAL A 61 -5.53 6.24 -10.23
CA VAL A 61 -5.63 7.33 -11.22
C VAL A 61 -6.10 8.63 -10.56
N ALA A 62 -7.15 8.60 -9.75
CA ALA A 62 -7.68 9.81 -9.10
C ALA A 62 -6.62 10.48 -8.20
N THR A 63 -5.85 9.69 -7.44
CA THR A 63 -4.78 10.21 -6.59
C THR A 63 -3.71 10.91 -7.43
N HIS A 64 -3.15 10.24 -8.44
CA HIS A 64 -2.06 10.80 -9.23
C HIS A 64 -2.51 11.96 -10.12
N MET A 65 -3.74 11.94 -10.63
CA MET A 65 -4.34 13.09 -11.31
C MET A 65 -4.56 14.26 -10.36
N GLY A 66 -4.99 14.01 -9.12
CA GLY A 66 -5.09 15.02 -8.08
C GLY A 66 -3.75 15.69 -7.78
N LEU A 67 -2.67 14.89 -7.67
CA LEU A 67 -1.31 15.41 -7.53
C LEU A 67 -0.88 16.24 -8.73
N PHE A 68 -1.14 15.77 -9.96
CA PHE A 68 -0.81 16.50 -11.18
C PHE A 68 -1.55 17.84 -11.27
N VAL A 69 -2.87 17.86 -11.02
CA VAL A 69 -3.68 19.08 -11.03
C VAL A 69 -3.19 20.05 -9.96
N GLY A 70 -2.93 19.52 -8.77
CA GLY A 70 -2.37 20.29 -7.66
C GLY A 70 -1.04 20.95 -7.98
N ALA A 71 -0.12 20.18 -8.56
CA ALA A 71 1.18 20.66 -8.99
C ALA A 71 1.06 21.71 -10.10
N LYS A 72 0.25 21.44 -11.12
CA LYS A 72 0.17 22.28 -12.32
C LYS A 72 -0.61 23.58 -12.10
N PHE A 73 -1.69 23.54 -11.32
CA PHE A 73 -2.65 24.64 -11.21
C PHE A 73 -2.69 25.29 -9.83
N LEU A 74 -2.26 24.59 -8.77
CA LEU A 74 -2.30 25.11 -7.39
C LEU A 74 -0.89 25.38 -6.83
N GLY A 75 0.16 25.21 -7.65
CA GLY A 75 1.54 25.41 -7.23
C GLY A 75 2.01 24.46 -6.12
N MET A 76 1.36 23.29 -5.97
CA MET A 76 1.76 22.32 -4.95
C MET A 76 3.07 21.65 -5.32
N SER A 77 4.04 21.65 -4.40
CA SER A 77 5.28 20.87 -4.52
C SER A 77 5.15 19.56 -3.75
N LEU A 78 5.74 18.49 -4.29
CA LEU A 78 5.82 17.19 -3.62
C LEU A 78 7.08 17.07 -2.74
N THR A 79 8.01 18.01 -2.87
CA THR A 79 9.27 18.03 -2.12
C THR A 79 9.12 18.01 -0.60
N PRO A 80 8.08 18.62 0.03
CA PRO A 80 7.84 18.48 1.47
C PRO A 80 7.69 17.03 1.95
N LEU A 81 7.19 16.12 1.10
CA LEU A 81 7.08 14.69 1.44
C LEU A 81 8.46 14.05 1.65
N LEU A 82 9.47 14.49 0.91
CA LEU A 82 10.84 14.01 1.09
C LEU A 82 11.54 14.74 2.23
N ARG A 83 11.31 16.06 2.34
CA ARG A 83 11.89 16.88 3.41
C ARG A 83 11.54 16.34 4.79
N GLU A 84 10.28 15.99 4.98
CA GLU A 84 9.74 15.43 6.22
C GLU A 84 9.66 13.89 6.21
N PHE A 85 10.37 13.20 5.31
CA PHE A 85 10.22 11.76 5.11
C PHE A 85 10.36 10.93 6.40
N TRP A 86 11.34 11.27 7.23
CA TRP A 86 11.56 10.56 8.50
C TRP A 86 10.48 10.86 9.53
N SER A 87 9.99 12.10 9.55
CA SER A 87 8.85 12.50 10.39
C SER A 87 7.55 11.82 9.92
N LEU A 88 7.35 11.69 8.60
CA LEU A 88 6.27 10.92 7.98
C LEU A 88 6.35 9.44 8.33
N LEU A 89 7.55 8.85 8.36
CA LEU A 89 7.76 7.46 8.77
C LEU A 89 7.34 7.24 10.23
N ILE A 90 7.69 8.17 11.12
CA ILE A 90 7.26 8.13 12.52
C ILE A 90 5.74 8.27 12.62
N ALA A 91 5.15 9.23 11.89
CA ALA A 91 3.71 9.40 11.83
C ALA A 91 2.98 8.14 11.32
N ALA A 92 3.52 7.47 10.31
CA ALA A 92 2.99 6.21 9.79
C ALA A 92 2.98 5.10 10.86
N ASN A 93 4.05 5.00 11.65
CA ASN A 93 4.09 4.06 12.78
C ASN A 93 3.06 4.41 13.86
N LEU A 94 2.91 5.69 14.21
CA LEU A 94 1.90 6.14 15.17
C LEU A 94 0.47 5.84 14.68
N ILE A 95 0.18 6.11 13.41
CA ILE A 95 -1.11 5.78 12.78
C ILE A 95 -1.35 4.28 12.77
N THR A 96 -0.33 3.48 12.47
CA THR A 96 -0.39 2.01 12.47
C THR A 96 -0.73 1.47 13.85
N VAL A 97 -0.06 1.98 14.89
CA VAL A 97 -0.34 1.59 16.28
C VAL A 97 -1.75 2.02 16.70
N ALA A 98 -2.19 3.22 16.33
CA ALA A 98 -3.53 3.70 16.64
C ALA A 98 -4.61 2.82 15.96
N TRP A 99 -4.43 2.48 14.69
CA TRP A 99 -5.33 1.60 13.95
C TRP A 99 -5.30 0.19 14.55
N LEU A 100 -4.13 -0.37 14.88
CA LEU A 100 -4.01 -1.66 15.57
C LEU A 100 -4.79 -1.68 16.88
N VAL A 101 -4.61 -0.68 17.74
CA VAL A 101 -5.31 -0.60 19.04
C VAL A 101 -6.82 -0.55 18.82
N TRP A 102 -7.29 0.22 17.85
CA TRP A 102 -8.71 0.28 17.51
C TRP A 102 -9.25 -1.08 17.06
N MET A 103 -8.58 -1.74 16.11
CA MET A 103 -8.95 -3.07 15.63
C MET A 103 -8.89 -4.13 16.73
N TYR A 104 -7.87 -4.10 17.58
CA TYR A 104 -7.73 -5.02 18.69
C TYR A 104 -8.90 -4.90 19.67
N ARG A 105 -9.29 -3.67 20.03
CA ARG A 105 -10.45 -3.41 20.90
C ARG A 105 -11.77 -3.83 20.23
N ALA A 106 -11.90 -3.64 18.93
CA ALA A 106 -13.07 -4.11 18.17
C ALA A 106 -13.15 -5.66 18.18
N GLY A 107 -12.02 -6.33 17.94
CA GLY A 107 -11.90 -7.78 17.97
C GLY A 107 -12.16 -8.36 19.36
N GLN A 108 -11.63 -7.76 20.43
CA GLN A 108 -11.93 -8.18 21.80
C GLN A 108 -13.42 -8.13 22.10
N ARG A 109 -14.11 -7.04 21.75
CA ARG A 109 -15.55 -6.92 21.95
C ARG A 109 -16.35 -7.98 21.19
N ARG A 110 -15.84 -8.49 20.06
CA ARG A 110 -16.47 -9.61 19.34
C ARG A 110 -16.24 -10.93 20.05
N LEU A 111 -15.03 -11.19 20.53
CA LEU A 111 -14.73 -12.38 21.34
C LEU A 111 -15.61 -12.43 22.60
N ASP A 112 -15.77 -11.31 23.31
CA ASP A 112 -16.60 -11.24 24.51
C ASP A 112 -18.08 -11.56 24.20
N LYS A 113 -18.58 -11.10 23.05
CA LYS A 113 -19.94 -11.40 22.57
C LYS A 113 -20.11 -12.86 22.20
N GLN A 114 -19.13 -13.46 21.51
CA GLN A 114 -19.15 -14.89 21.15
C GLN A 114 -19.13 -15.77 22.40
N ALA A 115 -18.25 -15.47 23.35
CA ALA A 115 -18.19 -16.16 24.63
C ALA A 115 -19.52 -16.08 25.40
N SER A 116 -20.16 -14.90 25.39
CA SER A 116 -21.49 -14.71 26.00
C SER A 116 -22.60 -15.48 25.29
N ALA A 117 -22.43 -15.81 24.00
CA ALA A 117 -23.36 -16.60 23.21
C ALA A 117 -23.07 -18.13 23.28
N GLY A 118 -22.05 -18.54 24.04
CA GLY A 118 -21.63 -19.94 24.15
C GLY A 118 -20.80 -20.45 22.96
N GLU A 119 -20.32 -19.55 22.10
CA GLU A 119 -19.40 -19.87 21.00
C GLU A 119 -17.96 -19.65 21.47
N GLU A 120 -17.16 -20.72 21.56
CA GLU A 120 -15.74 -20.61 21.94
C GLU A 120 -14.82 -20.46 20.73
N ASP A 121 -14.16 -19.30 20.61
CA ASP A 121 -13.01 -19.11 19.70
C ASP A 121 -11.73 -19.64 20.36
N GLY A 122 -11.63 -20.97 20.39
CA GLY A 122 -10.52 -21.70 21.04
C GLY A 122 -9.13 -21.37 20.47
N GLU A 123 -9.04 -20.87 19.24
CA GLU A 123 -7.77 -20.45 18.65
C GLU A 123 -7.27 -19.13 19.25
N ASN A 124 -8.14 -18.10 19.31
CA ASN A 124 -7.77 -16.80 19.85
C ASN A 124 -7.61 -16.83 21.38
N LEU A 125 -8.40 -17.64 22.09
CA LEU A 125 -8.33 -17.79 23.55
C LEU A 125 -7.01 -18.44 24.03
N ARG A 126 -6.41 -19.32 23.21
CA ARG A 126 -5.11 -19.94 23.52
C ARG A 126 -3.91 -19.02 23.28
N ARG A 127 -4.09 -17.89 22.59
CA ARG A 127 -3.01 -16.95 22.24
C ARG A 127 -2.81 -15.88 23.30
N GLY A 128 -1.56 -15.69 23.72
CA GLY A 128 -1.16 -14.57 24.57
C GLY A 128 -1.43 -13.20 23.93
N LEU A 129 -1.36 -12.13 24.73
CA LEU A 129 -1.60 -10.74 24.28
C LEU A 129 -0.75 -10.37 23.05
N LEU A 130 0.56 -10.63 23.12
CA LEU A 130 1.49 -10.31 22.04
C LEU A 130 1.14 -11.05 20.73
N ALA A 131 0.78 -12.33 20.82
CA ALA A 131 0.37 -13.11 19.65
C ALA A 131 -0.92 -12.59 19.02
N ARG A 132 -1.90 -12.15 19.83
CA ARG A 132 -3.15 -11.55 19.34
C ARG A 132 -2.94 -10.17 18.71
N LEU A 133 -2.01 -9.36 19.23
CA LEU A 133 -1.63 -8.09 18.60
C LEU A 133 -0.88 -8.32 17.28
N TRP A 134 0.06 -9.27 17.25
CA TRP A 134 0.89 -9.56 16.09
C TRP A 134 0.10 -10.16 14.93
N TYR A 135 -0.62 -11.25 15.19
CA TYR A 135 -1.38 -11.98 14.17
C TYR A 135 -2.82 -11.51 14.00
N GLY A 136 -3.33 -10.66 14.91
CA GLY A 136 -4.71 -10.19 14.85
C GLY A 136 -5.72 -11.18 15.44
N ILE A 137 -6.94 -10.68 15.65
CA ILE A 137 -8.08 -11.44 16.19
C ILE A 137 -9.05 -11.83 15.07
N GLU A 138 -9.39 -10.87 14.21
CA GLU A 138 -10.37 -11.04 13.13
C GLU A 138 -9.67 -11.37 11.80
N LEU A 139 -10.28 -12.25 11.01
CA LEU A 139 -9.76 -12.59 9.69
C LEU A 139 -9.88 -11.40 8.73
N ASN A 140 -11.09 -10.88 8.57
CA ASN A 140 -11.45 -9.84 7.60
C ASN A 140 -12.29 -8.76 8.29
N PRO A 141 -11.69 -7.91 9.14
CA PRO A 141 -12.41 -6.85 9.83
C PRO A 141 -12.88 -5.81 8.80
N SER A 142 -14.10 -5.32 8.97
CA SER A 142 -14.71 -4.37 8.04
C SER A 142 -15.22 -3.12 8.73
N LEU A 143 -15.15 -1.99 8.00
CA LEU A 143 -15.68 -0.70 8.42
C LEU A 143 -16.63 -0.16 7.36
N LEU A 144 -17.88 0.10 7.77
CA LEU A 144 -18.95 0.60 6.91
C LEU A 144 -19.21 -0.28 5.66
N GLY A 145 -18.78 -1.54 5.64
CA GLY A 145 -18.85 -2.43 4.47
C GLY A 145 -17.64 -2.34 3.51
N VAL A 146 -16.53 -1.77 3.95
CA VAL A 146 -15.21 -1.92 3.29
C VAL A 146 -14.37 -2.86 4.15
N ASP A 147 -13.77 -3.86 3.52
CA ASP A 147 -12.80 -4.75 4.16
C ASP A 147 -11.49 -3.99 4.41
N LEU A 148 -11.03 -3.98 5.66
CA LEU A 148 -9.88 -3.18 6.07
C LEU A 148 -8.54 -3.76 5.60
N LYS A 149 -8.47 -5.07 5.41
CA LYS A 149 -7.26 -5.74 4.95
C LYS A 149 -7.05 -5.46 3.46
N VAL A 150 -8.07 -5.65 2.64
CA VAL A 150 -8.03 -5.28 1.22
C VAL A 150 -7.87 -3.77 1.04
N PHE A 151 -8.47 -2.97 1.92
CA PHE A 151 -8.27 -1.52 1.91
C PHE A 151 -6.83 -1.12 2.23
N ALA A 152 -6.12 -1.80 3.14
CA ALA A 152 -4.74 -1.44 3.52
C ALA A 152 -3.73 -1.52 2.36
N TYR A 153 -3.97 -2.36 1.35
CA TYR A 153 -3.21 -2.35 0.10
C TYR A 153 -3.28 -1.00 -0.65
N GLN A 154 -4.36 -0.23 -0.47
CA GLN A 154 -4.56 1.04 -1.17
C GLN A 154 -3.59 2.12 -0.66
N PRO A 155 -3.60 2.56 0.61
CA PRO A 155 -2.61 3.53 1.09
C PRO A 155 -1.18 2.98 1.04
N SER A 156 -1.00 1.66 1.09
CA SER A 156 0.30 0.99 0.88
C SER A 156 0.88 1.27 -0.52
N LEU A 157 0.26 0.73 -1.56
CA LEU A 157 0.81 0.76 -2.91
C LEU A 157 0.60 2.10 -3.63
N ILE A 158 -0.52 2.79 -3.37
CA ILE A 158 -0.70 4.17 -3.85
C ILE A 158 0.31 5.08 -3.14
N GLY A 159 0.50 4.93 -1.82
CA GLY A 159 1.47 5.71 -1.06
C GLY A 159 2.90 5.54 -1.57
N LEU A 160 3.29 4.30 -1.89
CA LEU A 160 4.56 4.01 -2.58
C LEU A 160 4.67 4.76 -3.91
N GLY A 161 3.60 4.76 -4.73
CA GLY A 161 3.55 5.53 -5.97
C GLY A 161 3.75 7.04 -5.75
N VAL A 162 3.06 7.61 -4.76
CA VAL A 162 3.18 9.03 -4.40
C VAL A 162 4.61 9.39 -3.97
N LEU A 163 5.22 8.58 -3.10
CA LEU A 163 6.61 8.81 -2.66
C LEU A 163 7.59 8.69 -3.84
N ASN A 164 7.41 7.70 -4.71
CA ASN A 164 8.25 7.54 -5.90
C ASN A 164 8.17 8.75 -6.84
N VAL A 165 6.96 9.29 -7.06
CA VAL A 165 6.79 10.53 -7.84
C VAL A 165 7.43 11.72 -7.14
N ALA A 166 7.39 11.79 -5.81
CA ALA A 166 8.07 12.86 -5.07
C ALA A 166 9.59 12.85 -5.29
N PHE A 167 10.23 11.68 -5.44
CA PHE A 167 11.65 11.58 -5.82
C PHE A 167 11.94 12.15 -7.21
N ALA A 168 11.13 11.83 -8.21
CA ALA A 168 11.28 12.43 -9.54
C ALA A 168 11.05 13.94 -9.49
N TRP A 169 10.01 14.39 -8.78
CA TRP A 169 9.69 15.80 -8.60
C TRP A 169 10.87 16.58 -8.00
N ALA A 170 11.44 16.08 -6.91
CA ALA A 170 12.57 16.73 -6.24
C ALA A 170 13.83 16.77 -7.13
N GLN A 171 14.08 15.73 -7.94
CA GLN A 171 15.18 15.76 -8.92
C GLN A 171 14.94 16.83 -9.99
N TYR A 172 13.71 16.91 -10.49
CA TYR A 172 13.33 17.90 -11.49
C TYR A 172 13.46 19.33 -10.97
N GLU A 173 13.05 19.61 -9.73
CA GLU A 173 13.25 20.94 -9.11
C GLU A 173 14.73 21.28 -8.96
N GLN A 174 15.60 20.30 -8.71
CA GLN A 174 17.04 20.52 -8.51
C GLN A 174 17.83 20.68 -9.83
N LEU A 175 17.48 19.90 -10.85
CA LEU A 175 18.26 19.78 -12.09
C LEU A 175 17.57 20.39 -13.32
N GLY A 176 16.28 20.72 -13.23
CA GLY A 176 15.44 21.11 -14.37
C GLY A 176 15.10 19.98 -15.34
N HIS A 177 15.55 18.75 -15.05
CA HIS A 177 15.31 17.55 -15.86
C HIS A 177 15.41 16.29 -15.00
N LEU A 178 14.98 15.15 -15.55
CA LEU A 178 15.13 13.83 -14.93
C LEU A 178 16.31 13.09 -15.56
N THR A 179 17.13 12.43 -14.73
CA THR A 179 18.22 11.60 -15.22
C THR A 179 17.67 10.30 -15.84
N PRO A 180 18.39 9.67 -16.79
CA PRO A 180 17.95 8.42 -17.41
C PRO A 180 17.62 7.32 -16.39
N GLN A 181 18.41 7.18 -15.34
CA GLN A 181 18.19 6.21 -14.27
C GLN A 181 16.95 6.54 -13.41
N MET A 182 16.64 7.82 -13.18
CA MET A 182 15.41 8.22 -12.49
C MET A 182 14.18 7.92 -13.35
N LEU A 183 14.24 8.20 -14.66
CA LEU A 183 13.18 7.84 -15.60
C LEU A 183 12.92 6.33 -15.62
N ALA A 184 13.98 5.52 -15.70
CA ALA A 184 13.86 4.06 -15.64
C ALA A 184 13.21 3.60 -14.32
N TYR A 185 13.65 4.15 -13.19
CA TYR A 185 13.07 3.87 -11.87
C TYR A 185 11.57 4.18 -11.81
N GLN A 186 11.14 5.34 -12.32
CA GLN A 186 9.71 5.67 -12.42
C GLN A 186 8.98 4.65 -13.30
N CYS A 187 9.47 4.39 -14.51
CA CYS A 187 8.83 3.44 -15.42
C CYS A 187 8.66 2.04 -14.81
N PHE A 188 9.66 1.54 -14.09
CA PHE A 188 9.61 0.23 -13.43
C PHE A 188 8.53 0.17 -12.34
N TRP A 189 8.49 1.17 -11.46
CA TRP A 189 7.48 1.24 -10.42
C TRP A 189 6.08 1.44 -10.99
N TRP A 190 5.93 2.31 -11.98
CA TRP A 190 4.64 2.53 -12.64
C TRP A 190 4.15 1.28 -13.37
N ALA A 191 5.02 0.54 -14.05
CA ALA A 191 4.66 -0.74 -14.66
C ALA A 191 4.21 -1.75 -13.60
N TYR A 192 4.92 -1.86 -12.49
CA TYR A 192 4.56 -2.76 -11.38
C TYR A 192 3.20 -2.38 -10.74
N LEU A 193 3.04 -1.12 -10.33
CA LEU A 193 1.85 -0.62 -9.65
C LEU A 193 0.62 -0.65 -10.55
N PHE A 194 0.75 -0.19 -11.80
CA PHE A 194 -0.35 -0.24 -12.76
C PHE A 194 -0.81 -1.67 -13.01
N THR A 195 0.12 -2.60 -13.23
CA THR A 195 -0.23 -4.00 -13.44
C THR A 195 -0.80 -4.68 -12.19
N HIS A 196 -0.46 -4.22 -10.98
CA HIS A 196 -1.16 -4.63 -9.77
C HIS A 196 -2.64 -4.20 -9.82
N TYR A 197 -2.92 -2.91 -10.03
CA TYR A 197 -4.30 -2.40 -10.04
C TYR A 197 -5.13 -2.85 -11.25
N TRP A 198 -4.49 -3.20 -12.35
CA TRP A 198 -5.17 -3.80 -13.50
C TRP A 198 -5.72 -5.19 -13.19
N TYR A 199 -5.04 -5.94 -12.32
CA TYR A 199 -5.43 -7.29 -11.88
C TYR A 199 -5.62 -7.35 -10.36
N GLU A 200 -6.25 -6.31 -9.82
CA GLU A 200 -6.42 -6.09 -8.37
C GLU A 200 -7.18 -7.25 -7.69
N ASP A 201 -8.11 -7.88 -8.41
CA ASP A 201 -8.92 -9.00 -7.92
C ASP A 201 -8.09 -10.24 -7.54
N ASN A 202 -6.86 -10.37 -8.05
CA ASN A 202 -5.95 -11.45 -7.64
C ASN A 202 -5.60 -11.39 -6.15
N VAL A 203 -5.62 -10.20 -5.52
CA VAL A 203 -5.37 -10.02 -4.09
C VAL A 203 -6.36 -10.85 -3.25
N LEU A 204 -7.60 -11.01 -3.72
CA LEU A 204 -8.63 -11.79 -3.03
C LEU A 204 -8.32 -13.29 -2.92
N SER A 205 -7.30 -13.77 -3.63
CA SER A 205 -6.81 -15.16 -3.59
C SER A 205 -5.47 -15.32 -2.87
N MET A 206 -4.89 -14.22 -2.37
CA MET A 206 -3.62 -14.24 -1.64
C MET A 206 -3.82 -14.80 -0.23
N TRP A 207 -2.77 -15.42 0.30
CA TRP A 207 -2.77 -16.05 1.63
C TRP A 207 -3.15 -15.05 2.73
N ASP A 208 -2.61 -13.84 2.64
CA ASP A 208 -2.86 -12.71 3.52
C ASP A 208 -4.37 -12.47 3.68
N VAL A 209 -5.14 -12.52 2.59
CA VAL A 209 -6.59 -12.28 2.59
C VAL A 209 -7.39 -13.50 3.06
N ILE A 210 -7.03 -14.71 2.60
CA ILE A 210 -7.87 -15.89 2.80
C ILE A 210 -7.62 -16.62 4.13
N ALA A 211 -6.42 -16.50 4.71
CA ALA A 211 -5.99 -17.33 5.83
C ALA A 211 -5.44 -16.53 7.01
N GLU A 212 -4.77 -15.41 6.78
CA GLU A 212 -4.12 -14.67 7.87
C GLU A 212 -5.05 -13.66 8.52
N LYS A 213 -5.11 -13.67 9.86
CA LYS A 213 -5.85 -12.65 10.61
C LYS A 213 -5.18 -11.28 10.47
N PHE A 214 -5.98 -10.21 10.50
CA PHE A 214 -5.47 -8.86 10.28
C PHE A 214 -4.94 -8.27 11.61
N GLY A 215 -3.62 -8.35 11.79
CA GLY A 215 -2.90 -7.86 12.97
C GLY A 215 -1.76 -6.90 12.61
N PHE A 216 -0.88 -6.63 13.58
CA PHE A 216 0.24 -5.70 13.40
C PHE A 216 1.17 -6.09 12.25
N MET A 217 1.44 -7.38 12.07
CA MET A 217 2.36 -7.86 11.02
C MET A 217 1.93 -7.38 9.62
N LEU A 218 0.66 -7.62 9.26
CA LEU A 218 0.11 -7.21 7.97
C LEU A 218 -0.08 -5.69 7.92
N LEU A 219 -0.68 -5.10 8.94
CA LEU A 219 -0.98 -3.68 8.96
C LEU A 219 0.28 -2.79 8.89
N TRP A 220 1.35 -3.15 9.61
CA TRP A 220 2.63 -2.46 9.55
C TRP A 220 3.35 -2.71 8.23
N GLY A 221 3.28 -3.94 7.70
CA GLY A 221 3.77 -4.27 6.37
C GLY A 221 3.17 -3.36 5.31
N ASP A 222 1.85 -3.19 5.34
CA ASP A 222 1.12 -2.36 4.39
C ASP A 222 1.39 -0.86 4.60
N LEU A 223 1.25 -0.34 5.82
CA LEU A 223 1.26 1.11 6.04
C LEU A 223 2.65 1.71 6.24
N VAL A 224 3.66 0.91 6.55
CA VAL A 224 4.99 1.40 6.90
C VAL A 224 6.06 0.77 6.00
N LEU A 225 6.12 -0.56 5.94
CA LEU A 225 7.18 -1.22 5.19
C LEU A 225 7.11 -0.89 3.70
N VAL A 226 5.97 -1.15 3.07
CA VAL A 226 5.84 -1.02 1.60
C VAL A 226 6.09 0.42 1.11
N PRO A 227 5.45 1.47 1.65
CA PRO A 227 5.67 2.83 1.13
C PRO A 227 7.09 3.34 1.37
N PHE A 228 7.65 3.11 2.56
CA PHE A 228 8.88 3.78 2.97
C PHE A 228 10.15 2.97 2.70
N PHE A 229 10.09 1.64 2.81
CA PHE A 229 11.26 0.79 2.54
C PHE A 229 11.45 0.61 1.03
N TYR A 230 10.38 0.37 0.26
CA TYR A 230 10.53 0.09 -1.17
C TYR A 230 10.87 1.34 -1.99
N SER A 231 10.61 2.53 -1.45
CA SER A 231 11.00 3.81 -2.08
C SER A 231 12.46 4.20 -1.80
N ILE A 232 13.23 3.45 -1.00
CA ILE A 232 14.56 3.88 -0.54
C ILE A 232 15.57 4.12 -1.67
N ALA A 233 15.44 3.39 -2.78
CA ALA A 233 16.28 3.59 -3.96
C ALA A 233 16.15 5.02 -4.54
N GLY A 234 15.01 5.68 -4.35
CA GLY A 234 14.82 7.09 -4.71
C GLY A 234 15.82 8.02 -4.01
N TRP A 235 16.19 7.74 -2.76
CA TRP A 235 17.21 8.52 -2.03
C TRP A 235 18.59 8.40 -2.67
N TRP A 236 18.93 7.19 -3.14
CA TRP A 236 20.20 6.97 -3.82
C TRP A 236 20.23 7.69 -5.18
N LEU A 237 19.13 7.66 -5.93
CA LEU A 237 19.01 8.36 -7.22
C LEU A 237 19.10 9.88 -7.09
N LEU A 238 18.59 10.45 -6.00
CA LEU A 238 18.77 11.88 -5.69
C LEU A 238 20.21 12.20 -5.29
N ALA A 239 20.90 11.28 -4.62
CA ALA A 239 22.29 11.46 -4.21
C ALA A 239 23.30 11.30 -5.35
N ASN A 240 22.93 10.57 -6.39
CA ASN A 240 23.79 10.25 -7.53
C ASN A 240 23.14 10.75 -8.84
N PRO A 241 23.13 12.08 -9.07
CA PRO A 241 22.47 12.69 -10.22
C PRO A 241 23.29 12.57 -11.51
N GLU A 242 24.48 11.98 -11.49
CA GLU A 242 25.29 11.77 -12.69
C GLU A 242 24.51 10.88 -13.68
N PRO A 243 24.21 11.36 -14.90
CA PRO A 243 23.33 10.65 -15.82
C PRO A 243 24.01 9.38 -16.34
N MET A 244 23.36 8.24 -16.16
CA MET A 244 23.76 7.00 -16.81
C MET A 244 23.57 7.13 -18.33
N SER A 245 24.50 6.57 -19.12
CA SER A 245 24.27 6.45 -20.55
C SER A 245 23.05 5.57 -20.82
N TRP A 246 22.28 5.89 -21.87
CA TRP A 246 21.13 5.05 -22.25
C TRP A 246 21.53 3.61 -22.53
N LEU A 247 22.75 3.38 -23.04
CA LEU A 247 23.31 2.04 -23.23
C LEU A 247 23.44 1.24 -21.92
N ALA A 248 23.71 1.89 -20.79
CA ALA A 248 23.75 1.25 -19.49
C ALA A 248 22.34 1.00 -18.90
N VAL A 249 21.35 1.85 -19.26
CA VAL A 249 19.96 1.69 -18.82
C VAL A 249 19.25 0.53 -19.56
N LEU A 250 19.53 0.33 -20.84
CA LEU A 250 18.91 -0.69 -21.68
C LEU A 250 18.94 -2.12 -21.09
N PRO A 251 20.08 -2.68 -20.65
CA PRO A 251 20.10 -4.03 -20.08
C PRO A 251 19.30 -4.13 -18.77
N ILE A 252 19.27 -3.07 -17.96
CA ILE A 252 18.47 -3.01 -16.73
C ILE A 252 16.98 -3.02 -17.08
N ALA A 253 16.57 -2.24 -18.08
CA ALA A 253 15.20 -2.22 -18.57
C ALA A 253 14.78 -3.57 -19.17
N ALA A 254 15.65 -4.21 -19.95
CA ALA A 254 15.41 -5.54 -20.50
C ALA A 254 15.22 -6.58 -19.38
N LEU A 255 16.08 -6.55 -18.34
CA LEU A 255 15.96 -7.42 -17.19
C LEU A 255 14.63 -7.20 -16.44
N HIS A 256 14.23 -5.94 -16.23
CA HIS A 256 12.97 -5.61 -15.59
C HIS A 256 11.76 -6.14 -16.38
N VAL A 257 11.73 -5.88 -17.69
CA VAL A 257 10.64 -6.34 -18.57
C VAL A 257 10.57 -7.86 -18.61
N LEU A 258 11.71 -8.54 -18.75
CA LEU A 258 11.78 -10.01 -18.74
C LEU A 258 11.29 -10.59 -17.42
N GLY A 259 11.75 -10.03 -16.29
CA GLY A 259 11.33 -10.46 -14.96
C GLY A 259 9.83 -10.24 -14.72
N LEU A 260 9.31 -9.07 -15.10
CA LEU A 260 7.88 -8.78 -14.98
C LEU A 260 7.04 -9.70 -15.88
N TRP A 261 7.51 -9.99 -17.09
CA TRP A 261 6.85 -10.93 -17.99
C TRP A 261 6.80 -12.35 -17.41
N ILE A 262 7.93 -12.90 -16.96
CA ILE A 262 7.99 -14.22 -16.31
C ILE A 262 7.04 -14.25 -15.11
N PHE A 263 7.12 -13.26 -14.22
CA PHE A 263 6.27 -13.16 -13.03
C PHE A 263 4.78 -13.19 -13.36
N ARG A 264 4.36 -12.40 -14.36
CA ARG A 264 2.95 -12.30 -14.76
C ARG A 264 2.47 -13.56 -15.48
N GLU A 265 3.28 -14.09 -16.38
CA GLU A 265 2.89 -15.25 -17.18
C GLU A 265 2.83 -16.51 -16.32
N SER A 266 3.77 -16.74 -15.40
CA SER A 266 3.71 -17.86 -14.46
C SER A 266 2.47 -17.81 -13.56
N ASN A 267 2.07 -16.62 -13.08
CA ASN A 267 0.84 -16.46 -12.29
C ASN A 267 -0.41 -16.69 -13.14
N THR A 268 -0.42 -16.20 -14.38
CA THR A 268 -1.54 -16.42 -15.30
C THR A 268 -1.68 -17.90 -15.67
N GLN A 269 -0.58 -18.60 -15.92
CA GLN A 269 -0.56 -20.05 -16.15
C GLN A 269 -1.13 -20.82 -14.95
N LYS A 270 -0.67 -20.51 -13.74
CA LYS A 270 -1.19 -21.08 -12.50
C LYS A 270 -2.71 -20.86 -12.37
N ASN A 271 -3.18 -19.64 -12.65
CA ASN A 271 -4.60 -19.30 -12.56
C ASN A 271 -5.44 -20.04 -13.63
N ARG A 272 -4.95 -20.15 -14.87
CA ARG A 272 -5.62 -20.94 -15.93
C ARG A 272 -5.73 -22.41 -15.53
N PHE A 273 -4.63 -23.02 -15.07
CA PHE A 273 -4.61 -24.43 -14.64
C PHE A 273 -5.64 -24.70 -13.53
N LYS A 274 -5.70 -23.86 -12.49
CA LYS A 274 -6.64 -24.02 -11.37
C LYS A 274 -8.10 -23.88 -11.80
N ARG A 275 -8.41 -23.05 -12.80
CA ARG A 275 -9.78 -22.85 -13.32
C ARG A 275 -10.23 -23.99 -14.23
N THR A 276 -9.33 -24.57 -15.03
CA THR A 276 -9.68 -25.67 -15.94
C THR A 276 -9.97 -26.97 -15.20
N ARG A 277 -9.32 -27.24 -14.06
CA ARG A 277 -9.53 -28.47 -13.27
C ARG A 277 -10.82 -28.48 -12.44
N ALA A 278 -11.51 -27.33 -12.35
CA ALA A 278 -12.79 -27.16 -11.66
C ALA A 278 -14.00 -27.35 -12.59
N ARG A 279 -13.77 -27.79 -13.84
CA ARG A 279 -14.78 -28.33 -14.76
C ARG A 279 -14.47 -29.80 -15.02
#